data_AF-A0A822GNC9-F1
#
_entry.id   AF-A0A822GNC9-F1
#
_cell.length_a   1.000
_cell.length_b   1.000
_cell.length_c   1.000
_cell.angle_alpha   90.00
_cell.angle_beta   90.00
_cell.angle_gamma   90.00
#
_symmetry.space_group_name_H-M   'P 1'
#
loop_
_entity.id
_entity.type
_entity.pdbx_description
1 polymer ?
#
loop_
_entity_poly.entity_id
_entity_poly.type
_entity_poly.pdbx_seq_one_letter_code
_entity_poly.pdbx_strand_id
1 'polypeptide(L)'
;GFQNGPAGQFNWIRGLASAVQQGVNPNVDHTTQTDTGYYMLAEGKNRNANDRALLLTPVQDRTTGSCLHFWYFLHSISKIMQLKVSLSPPGPTSWIFGGSFDNRWLYTQVNIQSPSQPWQAVFEAQVLTQNPDASIAIDDVSITRGLCPKPGDCTFENDLCGWTTNDLDTDIDWIIGQGMHAFGTGPQYDHTTNQAQGKYLMIETLWPTLPGDRARLHSVVFDATNGDAKCFRFWFHMYGDSIGTLNVYLFDGSYTRIWSLSGNRG
;
A
#
# COMPACT_ATOMS: atom_id res chain seq x y z
N GLY A 1 -20.05 9.91 -1.30
CA GLY A 1 -21.11 9.68 -0.29
C GLY A 1 -20.59 9.20 1.05
N PHE A 2 -19.30 9.39 1.35
CA PHE A 2 -18.78 9.13 2.69
C PHE A 2 -19.30 10.18 3.66
N GLN A 3 -19.42 9.83 4.94
CA GLN A 3 -19.97 10.72 5.97
C GLN A 3 -19.13 10.64 7.24
N ASN A 4 -18.92 11.79 7.90
CA ASN A 4 -18.34 11.80 9.23
C ASN A 4 -19.33 11.19 10.24
N GLY A 5 -18.82 10.33 11.12
CA GLY A 5 -19.63 9.65 12.13
C GLY A 5 -19.92 10.57 13.32
N PRO A 6 -21.17 10.61 13.82
CA PRO A 6 -21.58 11.54 14.87
C PRO A 6 -20.95 11.27 16.24
N ALA A 7 -20.38 10.08 16.45
CA ALA A 7 -19.72 9.70 17.69
C ALA A 7 -18.23 10.12 17.75
N GLY A 8 -17.68 10.71 16.68
CA GLY A 8 -16.32 11.23 16.66
C GLY A 8 -16.19 12.56 17.42
N GLN A 9 -15.07 12.74 18.11
CA GLN A 9 -14.69 14.00 18.78
C GLN A 9 -14.13 15.02 17.77
N PHE A 10 -13.67 14.56 16.61
CA PHE A 10 -13.25 15.39 15.50
C PHE A 10 -13.60 14.71 14.17
N ASN A 11 -13.39 15.43 13.07
CA ASN A 11 -13.80 14.99 11.73
C ASN A 11 -12.60 14.66 10.86
N TRP A 12 -12.81 13.70 9.96
CA TRP A 12 -12.00 13.59 8.76
C TRP A 12 -12.31 14.77 7.84
N ILE A 13 -11.26 15.36 7.28
CA ILE A 13 -11.35 16.49 6.36
C ILE A 13 -10.80 16.08 4.99
N ARG A 14 -11.36 16.64 3.93
CA ARG A 14 -10.79 16.48 2.58
C ARG A 14 -9.63 17.47 2.43
N GLY A 15 -8.41 16.98 2.44
CA GLY A 15 -7.19 17.78 2.35
C GLY A 15 -6.70 17.90 0.90
N LEU A 16 -6.30 19.11 0.49
CA LEU A 16 -5.53 19.34 -0.73
C LEU A 16 -4.05 19.15 -0.39
N ALA A 17 -3.33 18.31 -1.13
CA ALA A 17 -1.95 17.95 -0.82
C ALA A 17 -0.99 19.15 -0.70
N SER A 18 -1.16 20.19 -1.53
CA SER A 18 -0.38 21.43 -1.46
C SER A 18 -0.74 22.37 -0.31
N ALA A 19 -1.89 22.18 0.35
CA ALA A 19 -2.40 23.08 1.40
C ALA A 19 -2.19 22.58 2.83
N VAL A 20 -1.71 21.34 3.00
CA VAL A 20 -1.50 20.71 4.31
C VAL A 20 -0.09 20.97 4.85
N GLN A 21 0.12 20.80 6.16
CA GLN A 21 1.44 20.97 6.78
C GLN A 21 2.42 19.92 6.26
N GLN A 22 3.48 20.35 5.57
CA GLN A 22 4.54 19.47 5.07
C GLN A 22 5.30 18.78 6.22
N GLY A 23 5.76 17.56 5.96
CA GLY A 23 6.54 16.75 6.91
C GLY A 23 5.71 15.86 7.83
N VAL A 24 4.47 16.25 8.14
CA VAL A 24 3.52 15.44 8.95
C VAL A 24 2.44 14.80 8.09
N ASN A 25 2.15 15.39 6.93
CA ASN A 25 1.13 14.93 6.00
C ASN A 25 1.76 14.49 4.66
N PRO A 26 1.08 13.67 3.85
CA PRO A 26 1.52 13.37 2.49
C PRO A 26 1.65 14.65 1.66
N ASN A 27 2.77 14.83 0.95
CA ASN A 27 2.97 15.98 0.08
C ASN A 27 2.24 15.84 -1.27
N VAL A 28 1.82 14.63 -1.62
CA VAL A 28 1.11 14.31 -2.84
C VAL A 28 -0.04 13.36 -2.55
N ASP A 29 -1.10 13.51 -3.32
CA ASP A 29 -2.21 12.56 -3.42
C ASP A 29 -1.76 11.23 -4.01
N HIS A 30 -2.37 10.13 -3.58
CA HIS A 30 -1.96 8.83 -4.09
C HIS A 30 -2.43 8.63 -5.54
N THR A 31 -3.67 9.00 -5.84
CA THR A 31 -4.30 8.81 -7.15
C THR A 31 -3.51 9.49 -8.27
N THR A 32 -3.22 10.79 -8.09
CA THR A 32 -2.59 11.62 -9.13
C THR A 32 -1.07 11.67 -9.01
N GLN A 33 -0.53 11.32 -7.84
CA GLN A 33 0.86 11.55 -7.48
C GLN A 33 1.30 13.01 -7.63
N THR A 34 0.36 13.93 -7.40
CA THR A 34 0.60 15.38 -7.47
C THR A 34 0.16 16.08 -6.18
N ASP A 35 0.67 17.29 -5.97
CA ASP A 35 0.28 18.18 -4.88
C ASP A 35 -1.09 18.88 -5.11
N THR A 36 -1.70 18.64 -6.28
CA THR A 36 -3.02 19.15 -6.66
C THR A 36 -4.17 18.16 -6.42
N GLY A 37 -3.84 16.90 -6.06
CA GLY A 37 -4.84 15.89 -5.71
C GLY A 37 -5.37 16.03 -4.27
N TYR A 38 -6.31 15.16 -3.90
CA TYR A 38 -7.05 15.25 -2.64
C TYR A 38 -7.29 13.90 -1.99
N TYR A 39 -6.91 13.82 -0.72
CA TYR A 39 -7.16 12.66 0.14
C TYR A 39 -8.02 13.05 1.35
N MET A 40 -8.46 12.04 2.10
CA MET A 40 -9.10 12.26 3.41
C MET A 40 -8.04 12.24 4.51
N LEU A 41 -8.11 13.21 5.42
CA LEU A 41 -7.09 13.48 6.43
C LEU A 41 -7.72 13.56 7.82
N ALA A 42 -7.04 12.98 8.81
CA ALA A 42 -7.31 13.12 10.23
C ALA A 42 -6.03 13.61 10.94
N GLU A 43 -6.06 14.85 11.44
CA GLU A 43 -4.92 15.47 12.11
C GLU A 43 -5.01 15.33 13.63
N GLY A 44 -3.91 14.86 14.22
CA GLY A 44 -3.78 14.66 15.65
C GLY A 44 -3.43 15.92 16.44
N LYS A 45 -2.92 16.97 15.79
CA LYS A 45 -2.62 18.25 16.43
C LYS A 45 -3.86 18.85 17.08
N ASN A 46 -3.70 19.39 18.30
CA ASN A 46 -4.75 19.93 19.16
C ASN A 46 -5.84 18.93 19.56
N ARG A 47 -5.55 17.62 19.53
CA ARG A 47 -6.47 16.56 20.01
C ARG A 47 -6.07 16.02 21.37
N ASN A 48 -7.04 15.48 22.09
CA ASN A 48 -6.84 14.83 23.37
C ASN A 48 -6.58 13.33 23.20
N ALA A 49 -5.91 12.72 24.17
CA ALA A 49 -5.78 11.27 24.23
C ALA A 49 -7.17 10.61 24.20
N ASN A 50 -7.34 9.59 23.36
CA ASN A 50 -8.58 8.86 23.07
C ASN A 50 -9.61 9.58 22.21
N ASP A 51 -9.34 10.79 21.73
CA ASP A 51 -10.18 11.41 20.68
C ASP A 51 -10.16 10.53 19.42
N ARG A 52 -11.32 10.46 18.75
CA ARG A 52 -11.52 9.66 17.54
C ARG A 52 -12.20 10.50 16.46
N ALA A 53 -11.80 10.26 15.21
CA ALA A 53 -12.56 10.67 14.04
C ALA A 53 -13.07 9.45 13.30
N LEU A 54 -14.35 9.47 12.94
CA LEU A 54 -15.02 8.36 12.26
C LEU A 54 -15.42 8.80 10.85
N LEU A 55 -15.08 8.01 9.85
CA LEU A 55 -15.53 8.19 8.48
C LEU A 55 -16.20 6.91 7.98
N LEU A 56 -17.46 7.03 7.57
CA LEU A 56 -18.28 5.91 7.15
C LEU A 56 -18.40 5.88 5.62
N THR A 57 -18.29 4.69 5.03
CA THR A 57 -18.63 4.46 3.62
C THR A 57 -20.14 4.55 3.41
N PRO A 58 -20.64 4.70 2.17
CA PRO A 58 -22.05 4.43 1.88
C PRO A 58 -22.47 3.03 2.33
N VAL A 59 -23.75 2.86 2.70
CA VAL A 59 -24.35 1.57 3.05
C VAL A 59 -24.25 0.61 1.87
N GLN A 60 -23.79 -0.61 2.15
CA GLN A 60 -23.68 -1.73 1.22
C GLN A 60 -24.67 -2.83 1.61
N ASP A 61 -25.12 -3.60 0.63
CA ASP A 61 -25.96 -4.78 0.88
C ASP A 61 -25.18 -5.88 1.61
N ARG A 62 -25.93 -6.79 2.25
CA ARG A 62 -25.37 -7.99 2.89
C ARG A 62 -24.43 -8.76 1.95
N THR A 63 -23.36 -9.31 2.49
CA THR A 63 -22.31 -9.98 1.71
C THR A 63 -21.74 -11.18 2.45
N THR A 64 -21.48 -12.28 1.74
CA THR A 64 -20.68 -13.40 2.26
C THR A 64 -19.17 -13.19 2.03
N GLY A 65 -18.81 -12.19 1.24
CA GLY A 65 -17.43 -11.82 0.92
C GLY A 65 -17.38 -10.57 0.04
N SER A 66 -16.80 -9.51 0.58
CA SER A 66 -16.40 -8.30 -0.15
C SER A 66 -14.97 -7.96 0.22
N CYS A 67 -14.23 -7.35 -0.71
CA CYS A 67 -12.88 -6.88 -0.46
C CYS A 67 -12.89 -5.36 -0.41
N LEU A 68 -12.60 -4.80 0.76
CA LEU A 68 -12.30 -3.38 0.90
C LEU A 68 -10.80 -3.19 0.77
N HIS A 69 -10.37 -2.33 -0.15
CA HIS A 69 -8.98 -1.98 -0.33
C HIS A 69 -8.82 -0.48 -0.50
N PHE A 70 -7.71 0.04 0.00
CA PHE A 70 -7.45 1.48 0.05
C PHE A 70 -5.97 1.76 0.30
N TRP A 71 -5.58 2.98 0.02
CA TRP A 71 -4.26 3.52 0.34
C TRP A 71 -4.34 4.33 1.62
N TYR A 72 -3.31 4.24 2.45
CA TYR A 72 -3.23 4.97 3.70
C TYR A 72 -1.81 5.46 3.96
N PHE A 73 -1.71 6.54 4.69
CA PHE A 73 -0.45 7.11 5.15
C PHE A 73 -0.54 7.37 6.65
N LEU A 74 0.52 6.99 7.37
CA LEU A 74 0.62 7.15 8.82
C LEU A 74 1.93 7.82 9.19
N HIS A 75 1.90 9.13 9.41
CA HIS A 75 3.05 9.79 10.03
C HIS A 75 3.02 9.54 11.54
N SER A 76 3.71 8.48 11.98
CA SER A 76 3.81 8.20 13.41
C SER A 76 5.11 7.46 13.73
N ILE A 77 6.15 8.26 14.00
CA ILE A 77 7.46 7.79 14.47
C ILE A 77 7.38 7.07 15.84
N SER A 78 6.19 7.01 16.48
CA SER A 78 6.05 6.53 17.87
C SER A 78 4.69 5.88 18.21
N LYS A 79 3.91 5.37 17.24
CA LYS A 79 2.55 4.80 17.47
C LYS A 79 1.66 5.72 18.34
N ILE A 80 1.64 7.01 18.03
CA ILE A 80 0.86 8.04 18.77
C ILE A 80 -0.53 8.29 18.18
N MET A 81 -0.79 7.73 16.99
CA MET A 81 -2.11 7.60 16.39
C MET A 81 -2.25 6.22 15.75
N GLN A 82 -3.49 5.77 15.58
CA GLN A 82 -3.82 4.46 15.01
C GLN A 82 -5.00 4.58 14.05
N LEU A 83 -4.93 3.87 12.92
CA LEU A 83 -6.06 3.70 12.02
C LEU A 83 -6.72 2.35 12.31
N LYS A 84 -8.02 2.36 12.52
CA LYS A 84 -8.82 1.15 12.69
C LYS A 84 -9.92 1.11 11.62
N VAL A 85 -10.15 -0.06 11.05
CA VAL A 85 -11.30 -0.32 10.17
C VAL A 85 -12.24 -1.29 10.88
N SER A 86 -13.53 -0.97 10.92
CA SER A 86 -14.56 -1.81 11.52
C SER A 86 -15.86 -1.76 10.72
N LEU A 87 -16.83 -2.60 11.08
CA LEU A 87 -18.15 -2.63 10.45
C LEU A 87 -19.18 -1.88 11.28
N SER A 88 -20.13 -1.22 10.61
CA SER A 88 -21.37 -0.69 11.20
C SER A 88 -22.58 -1.35 10.52
N PRO A 89 -23.48 -2.03 11.25
CA PRO A 89 -23.43 -2.30 12.68
C PRO A 89 -22.18 -3.09 13.11
N PRO A 90 -21.73 -2.98 14.39
CA PRO A 90 -20.52 -3.65 14.88
C PRO A 90 -20.52 -5.15 14.58
N GLY A 91 -19.54 -5.58 13.79
CA GLY A 91 -19.27 -6.99 13.52
C GLY A 91 -18.16 -7.55 14.41
N PRO A 92 -17.90 -8.87 14.35
CA PRO A 92 -16.77 -9.49 15.06
C PRO A 92 -15.41 -9.06 14.49
N THR A 93 -15.38 -8.51 13.27
CA THR A 93 -14.14 -8.21 12.57
C THR A 93 -13.77 -6.74 12.69
N SER A 94 -12.55 -6.50 13.14
CA SER A 94 -11.91 -5.18 13.11
C SER A 94 -10.43 -5.32 12.79
N TRP A 95 -9.91 -4.40 12.00
CA TRP A 95 -8.51 -4.34 11.60
C TRP A 95 -7.87 -3.11 12.19
N ILE A 96 -6.62 -3.26 12.62
CA ILE A 96 -5.85 -2.22 13.27
C ILE A 96 -4.55 -2.05 12.50
N PHE A 97 -4.30 -0.83 12.06
CA PHE A 97 -3.11 -0.42 11.32
C PHE A 97 -2.38 0.64 12.15
N GLY A 98 -1.08 0.45 12.37
CA GLY A 98 -0.30 1.34 13.21
C GLY A 98 1.09 1.59 12.64
N GLY A 99 1.49 2.87 12.62
CA GLY A 99 2.80 3.35 12.17
C GLY A 99 3.09 3.11 10.68
N SER A 100 3.76 4.06 10.04
CA SER A 100 4.61 3.77 8.87
C SER A 100 6.05 3.97 9.32
N PHE A 101 6.96 3.13 8.81
CA PHE A 101 8.39 3.22 9.09
C PHE A 101 9.12 4.16 8.12
N ASP A 102 8.43 4.75 7.14
CA ASP A 102 9.04 5.42 6.01
C ASP A 102 8.26 6.63 5.45
N ASN A 103 7.15 7.04 6.07
CA ASN A 103 6.31 8.16 5.61
C ASN A 103 5.88 8.02 4.14
N ARG A 104 5.41 6.84 3.75
CA ARG A 104 4.90 6.58 2.39
C ARG A 104 3.43 6.17 2.42
N TRP A 105 2.79 6.28 1.25
CA TRP A 105 1.51 5.66 1.00
C TRP A 105 1.67 4.14 1.02
N LEU A 106 0.85 3.48 1.83
CA LEU A 106 0.81 2.04 2.01
C LEU A 106 -0.54 1.52 1.51
N TYR A 107 -0.51 0.43 0.76
CA TYR A 107 -1.73 -0.26 0.35
C TYR A 107 -2.15 -1.29 1.41
N THR A 108 -3.44 -1.41 1.64
CA THR A 108 -4.00 -2.53 2.39
C THR A 108 -5.35 -2.96 1.87
N GLN A 109 -5.77 -4.15 2.32
CA GLN A 109 -7.04 -4.75 1.96
C GLN A 109 -7.59 -5.60 3.10
N VAL A 110 -8.92 -5.61 3.24
CA VAL A 110 -9.62 -6.29 4.34
C VAL A 110 -10.83 -7.07 3.82
N ASN A 111 -10.94 -8.31 4.29
CA ASN A 111 -12.04 -9.20 3.97
C ASN A 111 -13.29 -8.84 4.78
N ILE A 112 -14.35 -8.40 4.10
CA ILE A 112 -15.60 -8.05 4.73
C ILE A 112 -16.61 -9.19 4.57
N GLN A 113 -17.22 -9.59 5.67
CA GLN A 113 -18.31 -10.56 5.71
C GLN A 113 -19.43 -10.02 6.62
N SER A 114 -20.61 -9.82 6.05
CA SER A 114 -21.83 -9.41 6.76
C SER A 114 -23.03 -10.13 6.14
N PRO A 115 -23.19 -11.44 6.41
CA PRO A 115 -24.17 -12.27 5.71
C PRO A 115 -25.62 -11.97 6.10
N SER A 116 -25.84 -11.37 7.27
CA SER A 116 -27.17 -11.20 7.88
C SER A 116 -27.76 -9.80 7.74
N GLN A 117 -26.97 -8.78 7.41
CA GLN A 117 -27.43 -7.38 7.42
C GLN A 117 -26.62 -6.48 6.46
N PRO A 118 -27.22 -5.39 5.95
CA PRO A 118 -26.48 -4.31 5.31
C PRO A 118 -25.37 -3.77 6.21
N TRP A 119 -24.31 -3.23 5.62
CA TRP A 119 -23.11 -2.84 6.35
C TRP A 119 -22.47 -1.57 5.78
N GLN A 120 -21.68 -0.90 6.61
CA GLN A 120 -20.75 0.17 6.22
C GLN A 120 -19.38 -0.17 6.79
N ALA A 121 -18.31 0.16 6.06
CA ALA A 121 -16.99 0.22 6.67
C ALA A 121 -16.84 1.57 7.39
N VAL A 122 -16.20 1.53 8.56
CA VAL A 122 -15.92 2.68 9.41
C VAL A 122 -14.42 2.79 9.57
N PHE A 123 -13.84 3.86 9.03
CA PHE A 123 -12.46 4.27 9.26
C PHE A 123 -12.41 5.13 10.53
N GLU A 124 -11.74 4.63 11.55
CA GLU A 124 -11.54 5.29 12.83
C GLU A 124 -10.08 5.71 12.95
N ALA A 125 -9.83 7.02 12.98
CA ALA A 125 -8.54 7.57 13.37
C ALA A 125 -8.58 7.85 14.88
N GLN A 126 -7.77 7.13 15.65
CA GLN A 126 -7.71 7.24 17.10
C GLN A 126 -6.40 7.90 17.54
N VAL A 127 -6.53 8.89 18.43
CA VAL A 127 -5.41 9.57 19.10
C VAL A 127 -5.01 8.80 20.35
N LEU A 128 -3.73 8.45 20.47
CA LEU A 128 -3.22 7.63 21.59
C LEU A 128 -2.51 8.45 22.67
N THR A 129 -2.01 9.65 22.32
CA THR A 129 -1.34 10.57 23.25
C THR A 129 -1.95 11.96 23.17
N GLN A 130 -1.67 12.85 24.13
CA GLN A 130 -2.13 14.24 24.06
C GLN A 130 -1.38 15.01 22.96
N ASN A 131 -2.09 15.81 22.16
CA ASN A 131 -1.55 16.70 21.14
C ASN A 131 -0.46 16.04 20.25
N PRO A 132 -0.74 14.89 19.62
CA PRO A 132 0.27 14.18 18.83
C PRO A 132 0.64 14.97 17.57
N ASP A 133 1.94 15.03 17.29
CA ASP A 133 2.46 15.48 16.00
C ASP A 133 2.40 14.32 15.00
N ALA A 134 1.17 13.97 14.61
CA ALA A 134 0.86 12.85 13.73
C ALA A 134 -0.38 13.13 12.89
N SER A 135 -0.45 12.43 11.77
CA SER A 135 -1.61 12.44 10.89
C SER A 135 -1.90 11.04 10.36
N ILE A 136 -3.14 10.86 9.95
CA ILE A 136 -3.59 9.70 9.18
C ILE A 136 -4.25 10.23 7.93
N ALA A 137 -3.79 9.79 6.76
CA ALA A 137 -4.48 10.03 5.51
C ALA A 137 -4.94 8.71 4.89
N ILE A 138 -6.08 8.74 4.20
CA ILE A 138 -6.55 7.65 3.35
C ILE A 138 -6.94 8.17 1.98
N ASP A 139 -6.73 7.35 0.97
CA ASP A 139 -7.05 7.66 -0.42
C ASP A 139 -7.46 6.38 -1.17
N ASP A 140 -8.03 6.54 -2.37
CA ASP A 140 -8.31 5.43 -3.30
C ASP A 140 -9.11 4.26 -2.69
N VAL A 141 -10.13 4.59 -1.89
CA VAL A 141 -10.98 3.61 -1.21
C VAL A 141 -11.93 2.93 -2.20
N SER A 142 -11.87 1.61 -2.27
CA SER A 142 -12.71 0.81 -3.15
C SER A 142 -13.20 -0.49 -2.49
N ILE A 143 -14.41 -0.92 -2.89
CA ILE A 143 -15.05 -2.14 -2.39
C ILE A 143 -15.40 -3.00 -3.60
N THR A 144 -14.82 -4.18 -3.68
CA THR A 144 -15.08 -5.16 -4.75
C THR A 144 -15.81 -6.38 -4.19
N ARG A 145 -16.44 -7.15 -5.07
CA ARG A 145 -17.15 -8.39 -4.71
C ARG A 145 -16.15 -9.54 -4.56
N GLY A 146 -16.39 -10.44 -3.60
CA GLY A 146 -15.50 -11.56 -3.31
C GLY A 146 -14.50 -11.24 -2.20
N LEU A 147 -13.83 -12.26 -1.68
CA LEU A 147 -12.74 -12.07 -0.73
C LEU A 147 -11.52 -11.46 -1.43
N CYS A 148 -10.72 -10.71 -0.68
CA CYS A 148 -9.50 -10.12 -1.17
C CYS A 148 -8.52 -11.18 -1.69
N PRO A 149 -7.72 -10.85 -2.72
CA PRO A 149 -6.57 -11.64 -3.11
C PRO A 149 -5.64 -11.89 -1.93
N LYS A 150 -4.82 -12.95 -1.99
CA LYS A 150 -3.84 -13.18 -0.94
C LYS A 150 -2.77 -12.08 -0.99
N PRO A 151 -2.48 -11.36 0.11
CA PRO A 151 -1.41 -10.37 0.12
C PRO A 151 -0.09 -10.97 -0.38
N GLY A 152 0.63 -10.24 -1.23
CA GLY A 152 1.90 -10.69 -1.81
C GLY A 152 1.79 -11.65 -2.99
N ASP A 153 0.60 -12.18 -3.31
CA ASP A 153 0.36 -13.01 -4.50
C ASP A 153 0.00 -12.08 -5.66
N CYS A 154 0.96 -11.79 -6.54
CA CYS A 154 0.77 -10.87 -7.65
C CYS A 154 1.40 -11.40 -8.93
N THR A 155 0.59 -11.43 -10.00
CA THR A 155 1.01 -11.81 -11.34
C THR A 155 1.28 -10.60 -12.23
N PHE A 156 0.93 -9.38 -11.78
CA PHE A 156 1.05 -8.12 -12.53
C PHE A 156 0.18 -7.99 -13.80
N GLU A 157 -0.72 -8.96 -14.04
CA GLU A 157 -1.58 -8.98 -15.23
C GLU A 157 -2.61 -7.84 -15.27
N ASN A 158 -3.15 -7.49 -14.09
CA ASN A 158 -4.23 -6.50 -13.98
C ASN A 158 -3.74 -5.21 -13.32
N ASP A 159 -2.97 -5.33 -12.25
CA ASP A 159 -2.47 -4.22 -11.43
C ASP A 159 -1.20 -4.63 -10.68
N LEU A 160 -0.70 -3.76 -9.80
CA LEU A 160 0.45 -4.04 -8.94
C LEU A 160 0.10 -4.84 -7.67
N CYS A 161 -1.15 -5.26 -7.47
CA CYS A 161 -1.63 -5.99 -6.28
C CYS A 161 -1.15 -5.42 -4.93
N GLY A 162 -1.00 -4.10 -4.83
CA GLY A 162 -0.51 -3.41 -3.63
C GLY A 162 1.01 -3.27 -3.52
N TRP A 163 1.78 -3.75 -4.49
CA TRP A 163 3.21 -3.43 -4.60
C TRP A 163 3.39 -1.97 -5.04
N THR A 164 4.38 -1.28 -4.47
CA THR A 164 4.74 0.10 -4.84
C THR A 164 6.13 0.18 -5.46
N THR A 165 6.20 0.95 -6.54
CA THR A 165 7.42 1.15 -7.35
C THR A 165 8.08 2.49 -7.08
N ASN A 166 7.29 3.51 -6.72
CA ASN A 166 7.73 4.90 -6.70
C ASN A 166 8.39 5.25 -5.37
N ASP A 167 9.62 4.78 -5.21
CA ASP A 167 10.47 5.09 -4.06
C ASP A 167 11.35 6.30 -4.40
N LEU A 168 11.09 7.43 -3.74
CA LEU A 168 11.82 8.69 -4.00
C LEU A 168 13.32 8.62 -3.64
N ASP A 169 13.75 7.59 -2.92
CA ASP A 169 15.15 7.33 -2.60
C ASP A 169 15.83 6.37 -3.60
N THR A 170 15.28 6.26 -4.81
CA THR A 170 15.76 5.41 -5.89
C THR A 170 16.01 6.20 -7.18
N ASP A 171 16.89 5.67 -8.02
CA ASP A 171 17.37 6.33 -9.23
C ASP A 171 16.47 6.00 -10.44
N ILE A 172 15.83 4.83 -10.40
CA ILE A 172 14.94 4.28 -11.43
C ILE A 172 13.80 3.51 -10.77
N ASP A 173 12.65 3.46 -11.45
CA ASP A 173 11.46 2.73 -10.98
C ASP A 173 11.32 1.37 -11.67
N TRP A 174 10.62 0.46 -10.99
CA TRP A 174 10.09 -0.74 -11.64
C TRP A 174 8.90 -0.37 -12.52
N ILE A 175 8.86 -0.91 -13.74
CA ILE A 175 7.81 -0.68 -14.72
C ILE A 175 7.16 -2.00 -15.15
N ILE A 176 5.93 -1.91 -15.66
CA ILE A 176 5.23 -3.06 -16.24
C ILE A 176 5.75 -3.29 -17.66
N GLY A 177 6.38 -4.44 -17.86
CA GLY A 177 6.79 -4.97 -19.16
C GLY A 177 5.79 -5.97 -19.73
N GLN A 178 5.89 -6.21 -21.04
CA GLN A 178 5.09 -7.19 -21.77
C GLN A 178 5.91 -7.73 -22.95
N GLY A 179 6.01 -9.06 -23.05
CA GLY A 179 6.77 -9.74 -24.09
C GLY A 179 8.26 -9.34 -24.11
N MET A 180 8.97 -9.73 -25.17
CA MET A 180 10.39 -9.36 -25.28
C MET A 180 10.54 -7.84 -25.46
N HIS A 181 11.38 -7.22 -24.64
CA HIS A 181 11.69 -5.80 -24.68
C HIS A 181 12.76 -5.49 -25.75
N ALA A 182 13.03 -4.19 -25.93
CA ALA A 182 14.05 -3.69 -26.85
C ALA A 182 15.40 -4.41 -26.69
N PHE A 183 16.09 -4.58 -27.83
CA PHE A 183 17.40 -5.25 -27.93
C PHE A 183 17.41 -6.71 -27.44
N GLY A 184 16.25 -7.36 -27.39
CA GLY A 184 16.14 -8.77 -26.99
C GLY A 184 16.30 -8.98 -25.48
N THR A 185 16.03 -7.95 -24.67
CA THR A 185 16.04 -8.04 -23.21
C THR A 185 14.65 -8.38 -22.68
N GLY A 186 14.56 -8.91 -21.46
CA GLY A 186 13.30 -9.41 -20.90
C GLY A 186 12.82 -10.75 -21.49
N PRO A 187 11.87 -11.43 -20.84
CA PRO A 187 11.36 -12.71 -21.31
C PRO A 187 10.47 -12.58 -22.55
N GLN A 188 10.54 -13.55 -23.47
CA GLN A 188 9.67 -13.59 -24.65
C GLN A 188 8.19 -13.80 -24.28
N TYR A 189 7.94 -14.55 -23.21
CA TYR A 189 6.62 -14.89 -22.70
C TYR A 189 6.58 -14.67 -21.19
N ASP A 190 5.49 -14.09 -20.69
CA ASP A 190 5.27 -14.02 -19.24
C ASP A 190 5.13 -15.43 -18.65
N HIS A 191 5.67 -15.61 -17.44
CA HIS A 191 5.67 -16.88 -16.74
C HIS A 191 4.25 -17.35 -16.35
N THR A 192 3.37 -16.44 -15.95
CA THR A 192 2.02 -16.80 -15.45
C THR A 192 1.13 -17.31 -16.58
N THR A 193 1.12 -16.60 -17.71
CA THR A 193 0.20 -16.80 -18.84
C THR A 193 0.83 -17.63 -19.96
N ASN A 194 2.16 -17.78 -19.96
CA ASN A 194 2.96 -18.36 -21.03
C ASN A 194 2.65 -17.72 -22.40
N GLN A 195 2.45 -16.40 -22.40
CA GLN A 195 2.02 -15.61 -23.54
C GLN A 195 2.82 -14.30 -23.63
N ALA A 196 3.01 -13.78 -24.84
CA ALA A 196 3.80 -12.56 -25.05
C ALA A 196 3.05 -11.32 -24.54
N GLN A 197 1.72 -11.40 -24.50
CA GLN A 197 0.81 -10.40 -23.97
C GLN A 197 0.64 -10.45 -22.45
N GLY A 198 1.19 -11.46 -21.76
CA GLY A 198 1.22 -11.43 -20.30
C GLY A 198 2.20 -10.38 -19.79
N LYS A 199 2.00 -9.96 -18.55
CA LYS A 199 2.69 -8.81 -17.97
C LYS A 199 3.58 -9.23 -16.81
N TYR A 200 4.68 -8.52 -16.65
CA TYR A 200 5.61 -8.74 -15.55
C TYR A 200 6.25 -7.40 -15.15
N LEU A 201 6.86 -7.34 -13.96
CA LEU A 201 7.66 -6.18 -13.57
C LEU A 201 9.10 -6.29 -14.06
N MET A 202 9.64 -5.18 -14.54
CA MET A 202 11.04 -5.07 -14.96
C MET A 202 11.62 -3.71 -14.61
N ILE A 203 12.94 -3.64 -14.63
CA ILE A 203 13.68 -2.37 -14.68
C ILE A 203 14.21 -2.21 -16.10
N GLU A 204 14.12 -1.00 -16.64
CA GLU A 204 14.78 -0.66 -17.88
C GLU A 204 16.18 -0.14 -17.58
N THR A 205 17.20 -0.76 -18.19
CA THR A 205 18.62 -0.41 -18.00
C THR A 205 19.21 0.32 -19.20
N LEU A 206 18.36 0.74 -20.14
CA LEU A 206 18.77 1.56 -21.27
C LEU A 206 19.09 2.98 -20.79
N TRP A 207 19.91 3.70 -21.57
CA TRP A 207 20.31 5.07 -21.25
C TRP A 207 19.08 5.94 -20.94
N PRO A 208 19.07 6.71 -19.82
CA PRO A 208 20.24 7.21 -19.09
C PRO A 208 20.67 6.40 -17.85
N THR A 209 20.22 5.17 -17.63
CA THR A 209 20.61 4.38 -16.45
C THR A 209 22.13 4.18 -16.33
N LEU A 210 22.67 4.37 -15.13
CA LEU A 210 24.10 4.27 -14.81
C LEU A 210 24.41 3.05 -13.93
N PRO A 211 25.65 2.53 -13.98
CA PRO A 211 26.10 1.51 -13.03
C PRO A 211 25.97 2.02 -11.58
N GLY A 212 25.19 1.30 -10.77
CA GLY A 212 24.94 1.66 -9.38
C GLY A 212 23.56 2.24 -9.12
N ASP A 213 22.81 2.60 -10.17
CA ASP A 213 21.40 2.97 -10.06
C ASP A 213 20.61 1.83 -9.42
N ARG A 214 19.66 2.21 -8.56
CA ARG A 214 18.83 1.26 -7.81
C ARG A 214 17.37 1.54 -8.09
N ALA A 215 16.60 0.47 -8.22
CA ALA A 215 15.15 0.47 -8.09
C ALA A 215 14.76 -0.31 -6.83
N ARG A 216 13.64 0.07 -6.19
CA ARG A 216 13.06 -0.72 -5.09
C ARG A 216 11.59 -0.96 -5.35
N LEU A 217 11.19 -2.21 -5.13
CA LEU A 217 9.81 -2.64 -5.17
C LEU A 217 9.42 -3.00 -3.75
N HIS A 218 8.37 -2.37 -3.22
CA HIS A 218 7.92 -2.58 -1.84
C HIS A 218 6.61 -3.33 -1.83
N SER A 219 6.54 -4.37 -1.00
CA SER A 219 5.30 -5.11 -0.80
C SER A 219 4.35 -4.35 0.11
N VAL A 220 3.12 -4.87 0.21
CA VAL A 220 2.25 -4.60 1.35
C VAL A 220 2.93 -4.99 2.66
N VAL A 221 2.44 -4.43 3.78
CA VAL A 221 2.84 -4.85 5.11
C VAL A 221 2.20 -6.21 5.42
N PHE A 222 3.02 -7.18 5.82
CA PHE A 222 2.56 -8.50 6.25
C PHE A 222 2.46 -8.57 7.77
N ASP A 223 1.49 -9.34 8.26
CA ASP A 223 1.41 -9.68 9.68
C ASP A 223 2.66 -10.42 10.13
N ALA A 224 3.07 -10.17 11.38
CA ALA A 224 4.17 -10.89 12.00
C ALA A 224 3.90 -12.41 11.97
N THR A 225 4.94 -13.17 11.67
CA THR A 225 4.85 -14.63 11.51
C THR A 225 4.56 -15.37 12.81
N ASN A 226 4.71 -14.74 13.97
CA ASN A 226 4.43 -15.29 15.30
C ASN A 226 5.04 -16.70 15.55
N GLY A 227 6.21 -16.96 14.96
CA GLY A 227 6.92 -18.24 15.07
C GLY A 227 6.70 -19.19 13.88
N ASP A 228 5.71 -18.95 13.02
CA ASP A 228 5.43 -19.75 11.83
C ASP A 228 6.07 -19.14 10.59
N ALA A 229 7.21 -19.70 10.15
CA ALA A 229 7.90 -19.23 8.95
C ALA A 229 6.97 -19.17 7.73
N LYS A 230 7.01 -18.05 7.00
CA LYS A 230 6.34 -17.89 5.70
C LYS A 230 7.35 -18.07 4.58
N CYS A 231 6.94 -18.70 3.49
CA CYS A 231 7.76 -18.85 2.30
C CYS A 231 7.46 -17.69 1.34
N PHE A 232 8.51 -16.96 0.95
CA PHE A 232 8.46 -15.98 -0.13
C PHE A 232 9.03 -16.61 -1.40
N ARG A 233 8.23 -16.61 -2.49
CA ARG A 233 8.59 -17.21 -3.77
C ARG A 233 8.26 -16.24 -4.90
N PHE A 234 9.12 -16.20 -5.90
CA PHE A 234 8.94 -15.37 -7.08
C PHE A 234 9.72 -15.99 -8.24
N TRP A 235 9.29 -15.66 -9.46
CA TRP A 235 10.01 -15.98 -10.69
C TRP A 235 10.81 -14.75 -11.11
N PHE A 236 11.95 -14.96 -11.74
CA PHE A 236 12.80 -13.88 -12.21
C PHE A 236 13.37 -14.22 -13.58
N HIS A 237 13.70 -13.18 -14.35
CA HIS A 237 14.41 -13.28 -15.62
C HIS A 237 15.47 -12.18 -15.65
N MET A 238 16.74 -12.55 -15.54
CA MET A 238 17.87 -11.62 -15.47
C MET A 238 18.80 -11.88 -16.65
N TYR A 239 18.63 -11.16 -17.77
CA TYR A 239 19.37 -11.38 -19.00
C TYR A 239 19.93 -10.09 -19.60
N GLY A 240 21.20 -10.10 -19.98
CA GLY A 240 21.89 -8.96 -20.61
C GLY A 240 23.30 -8.72 -20.07
N ASP A 241 24.07 -7.91 -20.79
CA ASP A 241 25.49 -7.64 -20.48
C ASP A 241 25.67 -6.69 -19.29
N SER A 242 24.65 -5.85 -19.01
CA SER A 242 24.62 -4.90 -17.89
C SER A 242 23.87 -5.42 -16.67
N ILE A 243 23.60 -6.73 -16.58
CA ILE A 243 22.80 -7.28 -15.49
C ILE A 243 23.50 -7.12 -14.14
N GLY A 244 22.81 -6.42 -13.23
CA GLY A 244 23.24 -6.18 -11.87
C GLY A 244 22.88 -7.30 -10.90
N THR A 245 22.33 -6.90 -9.76
CA THR A 245 22.00 -7.79 -8.64
C THR A 245 20.55 -7.59 -8.22
N LEU A 246 19.79 -8.68 -8.12
CA LEU A 246 18.47 -8.70 -7.50
C LEU A 246 18.62 -9.12 -6.03
N ASN A 247 18.09 -8.31 -5.12
CA ASN A 247 18.14 -8.57 -3.68
C ASN A 247 16.72 -8.61 -3.12
N VAL A 248 16.49 -9.43 -2.10
CA VAL A 248 15.27 -9.39 -1.29
C VAL A 248 15.64 -8.98 0.12
N TYR A 249 14.91 -8.00 0.65
CA TYR A 249 15.09 -7.48 2.00
C TYR A 249 13.81 -7.70 2.82
N LEU A 250 14.00 -8.03 4.10
CA LEU A 250 12.98 -7.85 5.12
C LEU A 250 13.11 -6.42 5.69
N PHE A 251 12.00 -5.73 5.87
CA PHE A 251 11.96 -4.39 6.46
C PHE A 251 10.98 -4.34 7.62
N ASP A 252 11.49 -4.04 8.81
CA ASP A 252 10.75 -3.92 10.08
C ASP A 252 11.07 -2.60 10.82
N GLY A 253 11.55 -1.60 10.08
CA GLY A 253 12.24 -0.42 10.59
C GLY A 253 13.72 -0.42 10.23
N SER A 254 14.27 -1.58 9.86
CA SER A 254 15.61 -1.70 9.28
C SER A 254 15.62 -2.70 8.13
N TYR A 255 16.46 -2.47 7.11
CA TYR A 255 16.59 -3.39 5.99
C TYR A 255 17.56 -4.52 6.32
N THR A 256 17.06 -5.75 6.34
CA THR A 256 17.88 -6.96 6.45
C THR A 256 17.83 -7.73 5.13
N ARG A 257 18.97 -7.91 4.46
CA ARG A 257 19.03 -8.69 3.22
C ARG A 257 18.84 -10.18 3.52
N ILE A 258 17.80 -10.78 2.97
CA ILE A 258 17.47 -12.21 3.16
C ILE A 258 17.80 -13.08 1.94
N TRP A 259 17.97 -12.48 0.77
CA TRP A 259 18.36 -13.18 -0.45
C TRP A 259 19.07 -12.25 -1.44
N SER A 260 19.95 -12.80 -2.29
CA SER A 260 20.69 -12.05 -3.31
C SER A 260 21.09 -12.95 -4.48
N LEU A 261 21.01 -12.41 -5.69
CA LEU A 261 21.46 -13.07 -6.92
C LEU A 261 22.03 -12.03 -7.90
N SER A 262 23.23 -12.30 -8.43
CA SER A 262 23.94 -11.39 -9.34
C SER A 262 24.26 -12.04 -10.68
N GLY A 263 24.28 -11.22 -11.72
CA GLY A 263 24.66 -11.58 -13.08
C GLY A 263 23.57 -12.30 -13.86
N ASN A 264 23.89 -12.67 -15.10
CA ASN A 264 22.95 -13.26 -16.04
C ASN A 264 22.46 -14.65 -15.58
N ARG A 265 21.15 -14.86 -15.58
CA ARG A 265 20.41 -16.07 -15.16
C ARG A 265 19.17 -16.33 -16.03
N GLY A 266 19.08 -15.69 -17.20
CA GLY A 266 18.02 -15.91 -18.20
C GLY A 266 18.51 -16.73 -19.38
#